data_AF-A0A9E2E8Q7-F1
#
_entry.id   AF-A0A9E2E8Q7-F1
#
_cell.length_a   1.000
_cell.length_b   1.000
_cell.length_c   1.000
_cell.angle_alpha   90.00
_cell.angle_beta   90.00
_cell.angle_gamma   90.00
#
_symmetry.space_group_name_H-M   'P 1'
#
loop_
_entity.id
_entity.type
_entity.pdbx_description
1 polymer ?
#
loop_
_entity_poly.entity_id
_entity_poly.type
_entity_poly.pdbx_seq_one_letter_code
_entity_poly.pdbx_strand_id
1 'polypeptide(L)' 'MTRDLRKYAQQTSVRLGAGALLVLFIVGDGLIYLIYGQGPALMGLICLLAGVAPILIIVLFMALLDWAVKRANRD' A
#
# COMPACT_ATOMS: atom_id res chain seq x y z
N MET A 1 -31.66 9.49 -5.66
CA MET A 1 -30.34 8.95 -6.06
C MET A 1 -29.37 9.09 -4.90
N THR A 2 -29.23 8.05 -4.07
CA THR A 2 -28.25 8.05 -2.98
C THR A 2 -26.88 7.81 -3.63
N ARG A 3 -26.04 8.85 -3.70
CA ARG A 3 -24.65 8.69 -4.16
C ARG A 3 -23.93 7.96 -3.03
N ASP A 4 -23.47 6.74 -3.28
CA ASP A 4 -22.70 5.94 -2.32
C ASP A 4 -21.42 6.67 -1.88
N LEU A 5 -21.52 7.47 -0.81
CA LEU A 5 -20.39 8.14 -0.16
C LEU A 5 -19.36 7.14 0.38
N ARG A 6 -19.78 5.89 0.59
CA ARG A 6 -18.96 4.78 1.08
C ARG A 6 -17.83 4.40 0.13
N LYS A 7 -18.06 4.47 -1.20
CA LYS A 7 -17.01 4.22 -2.22
C LYS A 7 -15.98 5.36 -2.28
N TYR A 8 -16.40 6.60 -2.08
CA TYR A 8 -15.52 7.77 -2.10
C TYR A 8 -14.64 7.87 -0.83
N ALA A 9 -15.18 7.53 0.34
CA ALA A 9 -14.40 7.49 1.58
C ALA A 9 -13.26 6.45 1.50
N GLN A 10 -13.53 5.29 0.91
CA GLN A 10 -12.53 4.23 0.75
C GLN A 10 -11.39 4.63 -0.19
N GLN A 11 -11.69 5.34 -1.29
CA GLN A 11 -10.68 5.82 -2.23
C GLN A 11 -9.76 6.90 -1.62
N THR A 12 -10.31 7.79 -0.78
CA THR A 12 -9.51 8.82 -0.08
C THR A 12 -8.59 8.21 0.97
N SER A 13 -9.09 7.27 1.78
CA SER A 13 -8.28 6.60 2.80
C SER A 13 -7.13 5.78 2.21
N VAL A 14 -7.35 5.10 1.07
CA VAL A 14 -6.28 4.38 0.36
C VAL A 14 -5.21 5.35 -0.13
N ARG A 15 -5.61 6.49 -0.70
CA ARG A 15 -4.67 7.49 -1.23
C ARG A 15 -3.88 8.16 -0.11
N LEU A 16 -4.51 8.43 1.04
CA LEU A 16 -3.84 8.94 2.24
C LEU A 16 -2.85 7.93 2.81
N GLY A 17 -3.28 6.67 2.94
CA GLY A 17 -2.42 5.57 3.43
C GLY A 17 -1.21 5.35 2.52
N ALA A 18 -1.41 5.33 1.21
CA ALA A 18 -0.32 5.20 0.23
C ALA A 18 0.64 6.40 0.27
N GLY A 19 0.10 7.64 0.39
CA GLY A 19 0.93 8.84 0.52
C GLY A 19 1.76 8.85 1.79
N ALA A 20 1.17 8.49 2.93
CA ALA A 20 1.88 8.38 4.20
C ALA A 20 2.98 7.30 4.14
N LEU A 21 2.68 6.15 3.53
CA LEU A 21 3.65 5.08 3.35
C LEU A 21 4.87 5.51 2.50
N LEU A 22 4.63 6.22 1.39
CA LEU A 22 5.69 6.74 0.54
C LEU A 22 6.59 7.72 1.27
N VAL A 23 6.01 8.65 2.04
CA VAL A 23 6.79 9.58 2.86
C VAL A 23 7.59 8.83 3.92
N LEU A 24 7.00 7.83 4.59
CA LEU A 24 7.70 7.01 5.57
C LEU A 24 8.89 6.26 4.96
N PHE A 25 8.72 5.66 3.79
CA PHE A 25 9.81 4.98 3.08
C PHE A 25 10.92 5.96 2.67
N ILE A 26 10.56 7.06 2.01
CA ILE A 26 11.57 7.97 1.43
C ILE A 26 12.28 8.76 2.53
N VAL A 27 11.52 9.35 3.45
CA VAL A 27 12.07 10.22 4.50
C VAL A 27 12.63 9.38 5.64
N GLY A 28 11.98 8.28 6.01
CA GLY A 28 12.45 7.37 7.07
C GLY A 28 13.76 6.69 6.70
N ASP A 29 13.78 5.89 5.62
CA ASP A 29 15.01 5.20 5.20
C ASP A 29 16.09 6.20 4.76
N GLY A 30 15.71 7.33 4.15
CA GLY A 30 16.65 8.39 3.76
C GLY A 30 17.36 9.03 4.97
N LEU A 31 16.64 9.28 6.05
CA LEU A 31 17.23 9.82 7.29
C LEU A 31 18.07 8.78 8.02
N ILE A 32 17.65 7.51 8.03
CA ILE A 32 18.43 6.40 8.59
C ILE A 32 19.75 6.23 7.82
N TYR A 33 19.71 6.31 6.49
CA TYR A 33 20.89 6.21 5.64
C TYR A 33 21.90 7.32 5.93
N LEU A 34 21.43 8.57 6.10
CA LEU A 34 22.28 9.71 6.40
C LEU A 34 22.94 9.66 7.78
N ILE A 35 22.24 9.13 8.79
CA ILE A 35 22.72 9.17 10.19
C ILE A 35 23.47 7.89 10.59
N TYR A 36 22.95 6.72 10.20
CA TYR A 36 23.40 5.42 10.71
C TYR A 36 24.14 4.55 9.65
N GLY A 37 24.21 5.00 8.40
CA GLY A 37 24.90 4.28 7.31
C GLY A 37 24.07 3.14 6.70
N GLN A 38 24.70 2.36 5.80
CA GLN A 38 24.00 1.40 4.91
C GLN A 38 23.34 0.21 5.62
N GLY A 39 23.96 -0.33 6.66
CA GLY A 39 23.45 -1.53 7.35
C GLY A 39 22.04 -1.36 7.96
N PRO A 40 21.82 -0.35 8.82
CA PRO A 40 20.51 -0.10 9.41
C PRO A 40 19.47 0.40 8.41
N ALA A 41 19.88 1.08 7.33
CA ALA A 41 18.97 1.44 6.23
C ALA A 41 18.37 0.19 5.54
N LEU A 42 19.17 -0.87 5.36
CA LEU A 42 18.68 -2.14 4.81
C LEU A 42 17.67 -2.84 5.74
N MET A 43 17.90 -2.81 7.05
CA MET A 43 16.95 -3.39 8.01
C MET A 43 15.67 -2.57 8.15
N GLY A 44 15.76 -1.23 8.09
CA GLY A 44 14.60 -0.34 8.00
C GLY A 44 13.73 -0.67 6.80
N LEU A 45 14.36 -0.81 5.62
CA LEU A 45 13.69 -1.15 4.37
C LEU A 45 12.96 -2.49 4.45
N ILE A 46 13.62 -3.53 4.99
CA ILE A 46 13.04 -4.87 5.14
C ILE A 46 11.87 -4.85 6.12
N CYS A 47 11.99 -4.12 7.23
CA CYS A 47 10.94 -3.99 8.23
C CYS A 47 9.68 -3.32 7.66
N LEU A 48 9.88 -2.21 6.92
CA LEU A 48 8.81 -1.50 6.24
C LEU A 48 8.16 -2.37 5.15
N LEU A 49 8.95 -3.10 4.35
CA LEU A 49 8.43 -4.06 3.37
C LEU A 49 7.60 -5.17 4.01
N ALA A 50 8.06 -5.72 5.15
CA ALA A 50 7.34 -6.75 5.88
C ALA A 50 6.00 -6.23 6.42
N GLY A 51 5.93 -4.98 6.89
CA GLY A 51 4.69 -4.34 7.31
C GLY A 51 3.70 -4.07 6.17
N VAL A 52 4.21 -3.78 4.97
CA VAL A 52 3.40 -3.51 3.77
C VAL A 52 2.94 -4.81 3.08
N ALA A 53 3.68 -5.89 3.23
CA ALA A 53 3.38 -7.20 2.66
C ALA A 53 1.92 -7.66 2.88
N PRO A 54 1.34 -7.67 4.10
CA PRO A 54 -0.05 -8.09 4.30
C PRO A 54 -1.05 -7.17 3.58
N ILE A 55 -0.79 -5.87 3.51
CA ILE A 55 -1.65 -4.91 2.79
C ILE A 55 -1.64 -5.24 1.29
N LEU A 56 -0.45 -5.45 0.72
CA LEU A 56 -0.30 -5.84 -0.69
C LEU A 56 -1.02 -7.15 -0.99
N ILE A 57 -0.91 -8.15 -0.11
CA ILE A 57 -1.59 -9.44 -0.27
C ILE A 57 -3.11 -9.23 -0.35
N ILE A 58 -3.70 -8.47 0.58
CA ILE A 58 -5.15 -8.22 0.60
C ILE A 58 -5.61 -7.53 -0.69
N VAL A 59 -4.90 -6.49 -1.11
CA VAL A 59 -5.23 -5.73 -2.34
C VAL A 59 -5.11 -6.63 -3.57
N LEU A 60 -4.06 -7.45 -3.64
CA LEU A 60 -3.82 -8.36 -4.75
C LEU A 60 -4.90 -9.44 -4.84
N PHE A 61 -5.32 -10.01 -3.71
CA PHE A 61 -6.47 -10.92 -3.65
C PHE A 61 -7.76 -10.25 -4.13
N MET A 62 -8.03 -9.04 -3.67
CA MET A 62 -9.25 -8.30 -4.06
C MET A 62 -9.26 -8.00 -5.57
N ALA A 63 -8.11 -7.62 -6.14
CA ALA A 63 -7.95 -7.40 -7.58
C ALA A 63 -8.08 -8.70 -8.40
N LEU A 64 -7.55 -9.82 -7.88
CA LEU A 64 -7.68 -11.14 -8.51
C LEU A 64 -9.14 -11.59 -8.58
N LEU A 65 -9.90 -11.39 -7.49
CA LEU A 65 -11.32 -11.70 -7.45
C LEU A 65 -12.10 -10.83 -8.44
N ASP A 66 -11.83 -9.52 -8.49
CA ASP A 66 -12.47 -8.61 -9.44
C ASP A 66 -12.17 -9.01 -10.90
N TRP A 67 -10.91 -9.36 -11.19
CA TRP A 67 -10.49 -9.83 -12.52
C TRP A 67 -11.16 -11.16 -12.89
N ALA A 68 -11.24 -12.10 -11.95
CA ALA A 68 -11.88 -13.40 -12.16
C ALA A 68 -13.40 -13.25 -12.41
N VAL A 69 -14.09 -12.43 -11.60
CA VAL A 69 -15.52 -12.14 -11.77
C VAL A 69 -15.77 -11.44 -13.09
N LYS A 70 -14.96 -10.44 -13.46
CA LYS A 70 -15.08 -9.72 -14.72
C LYS A 70 -14.83 -10.61 -15.94
N ARG A 71 -13.99 -11.63 -15.80
CA ARG A 71 -13.75 -12.63 -16.84
C ARG A 71 -14.89 -13.64 -16.96
N ALA A 72 -15.52 -14.02 -15.84
CA ALA A 72 -16.65 -14.94 -15.81
C ALA A 72 -17.98 -14.29 -16.26
N ASN A 73 -18.14 -12.98 -16.05
CA ASN A 73 -19.34 -12.23 -16.46
C ASN A 73 -19.22 -11.65 -17.89
N ARG A 74 -18.29 -12.19 -18.69
CA ARG A 74 -18.04 -11.81 -20.09
C ARG A 74 -18.58 -12.87 -21.07
N ASP A 75 -19.59 -13.62 -20.63
CA ASP A 75 -20.50 -14.47 -21.42
C ASP A 75 -21.91 -13.85 -21.34
#